data_AF-A0A212DD48-F1
#
_entry.id   AF-A0A212DD48-F1
#
_cell.length_a   1.000
_cell.length_b   1.000
_cell.length_c   1.000
_cell.angle_alpha   90.00
_cell.angle_beta   90.00
_cell.angle_gamma   90.00
#
_symmetry.space_group_name_H-M   'P 1'
#
loop_
_entity.id
_entity.type
_entity.pdbx_description
1 polymer ?
#
loop_
_entity_poly.entity_id
_entity_poly.type
_entity_poly.pdbx_seq_one_letter_code
_entity_poly.pdbx_strand_id
1 'polypeptide(L)'
;MKLQEKLVPAFGPSAVVKTNANAEKADEEEKEDRAAQSLLNKLIRSNLVDNTNQVEVLQRDPSSPLYSVKSFEELRLKPQLLQGVYAMGFNRPSKIQENALPLMLAEPYVPQNLIAQSQSGTGKTAAFVLAMLSQVEPANRHPQVRAW
;
A
#
# COMPACT_ATOMS: atom_id res chain seq x y z
N MET A 1 47.41 19.99 49.80
CA MET A 1 46.28 19.04 49.92
C MET A 1 46.15 18.29 48.61
N LYS A 2 46.52 17.00 48.60
CA LYS A 2 46.56 16.10 47.43
C LYS A 2 45.74 14.85 47.79
N LEU A 3 44.86 14.47 46.87
CA LEU A 3 44.43 13.11 46.50
C LEU A 3 43.90 12.18 47.62
N GLN A 4 42.64 11.75 47.47
CA GLN A 4 42.19 10.43 47.91
C GLN A 4 41.60 9.66 46.74
N GLU A 5 42.03 8.41 46.60
CA GLU A 5 41.47 7.38 45.73
C GLU A 5 41.39 6.07 46.52
N LYS A 6 40.38 5.25 46.16
CA LYS A 6 40.10 3.83 46.45
C LYS A 6 39.45 3.46 47.78
N LEU A 7 38.62 2.42 47.90
CA LEU A 7 37.74 1.56 47.06
C LEU A 7 37.43 0.35 47.99
N VAL A 8 36.17 -0.13 48.08
CA VAL A 8 35.71 -1.56 48.16
C VAL A 8 34.23 -1.62 48.63
N PRO A 9 33.44 -2.63 48.21
CA PRO A 9 32.03 -2.50 47.85
C PRO A 9 31.04 -3.13 48.84
N ALA A 10 29.76 -2.79 48.73
CA ALA A 10 28.66 -3.50 49.37
C ALA A 10 27.72 -4.05 48.30
N PHE A 11 27.71 -5.39 48.17
CA PHE A 11 26.69 -6.14 47.43
C PHE A 11 25.37 -6.12 48.23
N GLY A 12 24.28 -5.71 47.58
CA GLY A 12 22.89 -5.80 48.05
C GLY A 12 21.97 -6.28 46.90
N PRO A 13 20.85 -6.95 47.19
CA PRO A 13 20.39 -8.09 46.38
C PRO A 13 19.52 -7.72 45.18
N SER A 14 19.71 -8.48 44.09
CA SER A 14 18.76 -8.82 43.03
C SER A 14 17.67 -7.79 42.70
N ALA A 15 18.02 -6.83 41.85
CA ALA A 15 17.03 -6.21 40.99
C ALA A 15 16.56 -7.26 39.98
N VAL A 16 15.33 -7.75 40.16
CA VAL A 16 14.62 -8.56 39.16
C VAL A 16 14.61 -7.78 37.85
N VAL A 17 15.41 -8.24 36.89
CA VAL A 17 15.29 -7.82 35.49
C VAL A 17 13.92 -8.30 35.02
N LYS A 18 12.93 -7.41 35.06
CA LYS A 18 11.68 -7.58 34.31
C LYS A 18 12.06 -7.41 32.85
N THR A 19 12.37 -8.52 32.18
CA THR A 19 12.59 -8.54 30.74
C THR A 19 11.30 -8.13 30.03
N ASN A 20 11.46 -7.29 29.01
CA ASN A 20 10.44 -6.78 28.08
C ASN A 20 9.71 -7.91 27.32
N ALA A 21 8.85 -8.70 27.98
CA ALA A 21 7.99 -9.67 27.31
C ALA A 21 6.56 -9.14 27.07
N ASN A 22 6.20 -8.00 27.66
CA ASN A 22 4.83 -7.44 27.60
C ASN A 22 4.63 -6.41 26.48
N ALA A 23 5.69 -5.78 25.97
CA ALA A 23 5.57 -4.78 24.90
C ALA A 23 5.36 -5.47 23.53
N GLU A 24 6.12 -6.52 23.24
CA GLU A 24 6.01 -7.26 21.99
C GLU A 24 4.66 -7.98 21.86
N LYS A 25 4.11 -8.50 22.95
CA LYS A 25 2.79 -9.14 22.96
C LYS A 25 1.62 -8.17 22.73
N ALA A 26 1.70 -6.97 23.30
CA ALA A 26 0.67 -5.95 23.11
C ALA A 26 0.64 -5.42 21.67
N ASP A 27 1.81 -5.24 21.06
CA ASP A 27 1.93 -4.83 19.66
C ASP A 27 1.47 -5.92 18.69
N GLU A 28 1.67 -7.20 19.01
CA GLU A 28 1.18 -8.34 18.23
C GLU A 28 -0.34 -8.50 18.32
N GLU A 29 -0.93 -8.44 19.53
CA GLU A 29 -2.40 -8.51 19.72
C GLU A 29 -3.11 -7.34 19.01
N GLU A 30 -2.61 -6.11 19.14
CA GLU A 30 -3.24 -4.94 18.49
C GLU A 30 -3.14 -4.99 16.95
N LYS A 31 -2.05 -5.57 16.42
CA LYS A 31 -1.86 -5.76 14.98
C LYS A 31 -2.75 -6.87 14.43
N GLU A 32 -2.94 -7.94 15.21
CA GLU A 32 -3.85 -9.04 14.88
C GLU A 32 -5.30 -8.54 14.84
N ASP A 33 -5.70 -7.69 15.79
CA ASP A 33 -7.01 -7.04 15.81
C ASP A 33 -7.25 -6.13 14.60
N ARG A 34 -6.25 -5.31 14.21
CA ARG A 34 -6.35 -4.46 13.01
C ARG A 34 -6.44 -5.28 11.73
N ALA A 35 -5.71 -6.39 11.64
CA ALA A 35 -5.79 -7.29 10.49
C ALA A 35 -7.15 -7.99 10.40
N ALA A 36 -7.68 -8.47 11.52
CA ALA A 36 -9.01 -9.07 11.62
C ALA A 36 -10.10 -8.06 11.21
N GLN A 37 -10.03 -6.82 11.70
CA GLN A 37 -10.94 -5.74 11.31
C GLN A 37 -10.84 -5.43 9.80
N SER A 38 -9.64 -5.45 9.23
CA SER A 38 -9.44 -5.25 7.78
C SER A 38 -10.05 -6.38 6.96
N LEU A 39 -9.90 -7.63 7.41
CA LEU A 39 -10.51 -8.81 6.76
C LEU A 39 -12.04 -8.74 6.81
N LEU A 40 -12.61 -8.43 7.97
CA LEU A 40 -14.07 -8.23 8.13
C LEU A 40 -14.57 -7.13 7.21
N ASN A 41 -13.88 -5.98 7.16
CA ASN A 41 -14.21 -4.90 6.24
C ASN A 41 -14.11 -5.30 4.76
N LYS A 42 -13.23 -6.25 4.40
CA LYS A 42 -13.14 -6.78 3.02
C LYS A 42 -14.28 -7.76 2.71
N LEU A 43 -14.71 -8.56 3.68
CA LEU A 43 -15.80 -9.55 3.50
C LEU A 43 -17.18 -8.89 3.42
N ILE A 44 -17.40 -7.83 4.18
CA ILE A 44 -18.71 -7.15 4.25
C ILE A 44 -18.94 -6.22 3.04
N ARG A 45 -17.88 -5.70 2.42
CA ARG A 45 -18.00 -4.70 1.35
C ARG A 45 -18.32 -5.34 0.00
N SER A 46 -19.47 -4.97 -0.54
CA SER A 46 -19.89 -5.31 -1.91
C SER A 46 -19.49 -4.25 -2.94
N ASN A 47 -19.29 -2.99 -2.52
CA ASN A 47 -19.07 -1.85 -3.42
C ASN A 47 -18.00 -0.87 -2.92
N LEU A 48 -17.65 0.07 -3.79
CA LEU A 48 -16.68 1.12 -3.51
C LEU A 48 -17.20 2.11 -2.46
N VAL A 49 -16.28 2.63 -1.64
CA VAL A 49 -16.59 3.70 -0.69
C VAL A 49 -16.63 5.03 -1.43
N ASP A 50 -17.78 5.69 -1.40
CA ASP A 50 -17.92 7.04 -1.92
C ASP A 50 -17.08 8.02 -1.08
N ASN A 51 -16.25 8.81 -1.76
CA ASN A 51 -15.43 9.82 -1.12
C ASN A 51 -15.62 11.13 -1.86
N THR A 52 -16.02 12.20 -1.18
CA THR A 52 -16.21 13.53 -1.77
C THR A 52 -14.90 14.31 -1.92
N ASN A 53 -13.88 13.96 -1.14
CA ASN A 53 -12.60 14.65 -1.15
C ASN A 53 -11.89 14.48 -2.51
N GLN A 54 -11.10 15.49 -2.86
CA GLN A 54 -10.23 15.46 -4.03
C GLN A 54 -8.95 14.69 -3.70
N VAL A 55 -8.33 14.10 -4.71
CA VAL A 55 -7.08 13.37 -4.56
C VAL A 55 -5.92 14.37 -4.66
N GLU A 56 -5.09 14.41 -3.63
CA GLU A 56 -3.84 15.18 -3.64
C GLU A 56 -2.75 14.36 -4.32
N VAL A 57 -2.04 14.97 -5.28
CA VAL A 57 -0.97 14.32 -6.03
C VAL A 57 0.33 15.09 -5.81
N LEU A 58 1.29 14.45 -5.15
CA LEU A 58 2.65 14.95 -5.01
C LEU A 58 3.52 14.24 -6.05
N GLN A 59 3.86 14.95 -7.13
CA GLN A 59 4.69 14.40 -8.20
C GLN A 59 6.18 14.55 -7.89
N ARG A 60 6.98 13.60 -8.35
CA ARG A 60 8.44 13.65 -8.26
C ARG A 60 9.04 14.77 -9.11
N ASP A 61 8.43 15.04 -10.28
CA ASP A 61 8.80 16.13 -11.17
C ASP A 61 7.66 17.15 -11.22
N PRO A 62 7.87 18.40 -10.76
CA PRO A 62 6.87 19.46 -10.80
C PRO A 62 6.46 19.91 -12.21
N SER A 63 7.26 19.59 -13.23
CA SER A 63 7.03 20.00 -14.63
C SER A 63 6.25 18.96 -15.44
N SER A 64 6.02 17.77 -14.87
CA SER A 64 5.22 16.74 -15.51
C SER A 64 3.74 17.13 -15.51
N PRO A 65 2.99 16.93 -16.60
CA PRO A 65 1.56 17.16 -16.59
C PRO A 65 0.86 16.20 -15.61
N LEU A 66 -0.20 16.69 -14.96
CA LEU A 66 -1.11 15.87 -14.16
C LEU A 66 -1.93 15.00 -15.10
N TYR A 67 -1.80 13.68 -14.97
CA TYR A 67 -2.61 12.72 -15.72
C TYR A 67 -3.79 12.28 -14.86
N SER A 68 -5.00 12.50 -15.35
CA SER A 68 -6.24 12.00 -14.78
C SER A 68 -7.06 11.36 -15.89
N VAL A 69 -7.55 10.16 -15.64
CA VAL A 69 -8.22 9.33 -16.64
C VAL A 69 -9.63 9.04 -16.18
N LYS A 70 -10.62 9.23 -17.05
CA LYS A 70 -12.05 9.06 -16.67
C LYS A 70 -12.66 7.74 -17.13
N SER A 71 -11.94 7.00 -17.96
CA SER A 71 -12.39 5.76 -18.59
C SER A 71 -11.25 4.73 -18.66
N PHE A 72 -11.57 3.45 -18.69
CA PHE A 72 -10.54 2.39 -18.79
C PHE A 72 -9.97 2.28 -20.21
N GLU A 73 -10.72 2.78 -21.20
CA GLU A 73 -10.35 2.81 -22.61
C GLU A 73 -9.18 3.76 -22.88
N GLU A 74 -9.12 4.89 -22.15
CA GLU A 74 -8.03 5.87 -22.24
C GLU A 74 -6.68 5.30 -21.75
N LEU A 75 -6.69 4.25 -20.92
CA LEU A 75 -5.48 3.60 -20.38
C LEU A 75 -4.78 2.68 -21.38
N ARG A 76 -5.35 2.48 -22.59
CA ARG A 76 -4.79 1.63 -23.65
C ARG A 76 -4.38 0.22 -23.18
N LEU A 77 -5.18 -0.37 -22.29
CA LEU A 77 -4.95 -1.71 -21.75
C LEU A 77 -5.03 -2.79 -22.83
N LYS A 78 -4.36 -3.92 -22.59
CA LYS A 78 -4.54 -5.14 -23.41
C LYS A 78 -6.04 -5.49 -23.49
N PRO A 79 -6.60 -5.84 -24.67
CA PRO A 79 -8.04 -6.09 -24.83
C PRO A 79 -8.61 -7.13 -23.87
N GLN A 80 -7.84 -8.18 -23.57
CA GLN A 80 -8.21 -9.24 -22.64
C GLN A 80 -8.35 -8.71 -21.20
N LEU A 81 -7.49 -7.77 -20.83
CA LEU A 81 -7.50 -7.15 -19.50
C LEU A 81 -8.69 -6.19 -19.38
N LEU A 82 -8.94 -5.37 -20.40
CA LEU A 82 -10.10 -4.48 -20.45
C LEU A 82 -11.42 -5.27 -20.38
N GLN A 83 -11.53 -6.39 -21.10
CA GLN A 83 -12.68 -7.29 -20.99
C GLN A 83 -12.85 -7.85 -19.58
N GLY A 84 -11.76 -8.22 -18.91
CA GLY A 84 -11.78 -8.68 -17.51
C GLY A 84 -12.30 -7.61 -16.54
N VAL A 85 -11.90 -6.34 -16.74
CA VAL A 85 -12.38 -5.19 -15.94
C VAL A 85 -13.90 -5.05 -16.05
N TYR A 86 -14.45 -5.08 -17.26
CA TYR A 86 -15.90 -5.02 -17.45
C TYR A 86 -16.64 -6.26 -16.95
N ALA A 87 -16.06 -7.45 -17.11
CA ALA A 87 -16.64 -8.69 -16.59
C ALA A 87 -16.76 -8.69 -15.06
N MET A 88 -15.87 -7.97 -14.36
CA MET A 88 -15.96 -7.74 -12.91
C MET A 88 -16.99 -6.66 -12.52
N GLY A 89 -17.64 -6.00 -13.49
CA GLY A 89 -18.62 -4.94 -13.25
C GLY A 89 -18.02 -3.56 -13.02
N PHE A 90 -16.73 -3.36 -13.31
CA PHE A 90 -16.11 -2.03 -13.23
C PHE A 90 -16.41 -1.23 -14.50
N ASN A 91 -17.32 -0.27 -14.40
CA ASN A 91 -17.68 0.60 -15.53
C ASN A 91 -16.78 1.82 -15.66
N ARG A 92 -16.28 2.35 -14.54
CA ARG A 92 -15.42 3.53 -14.50
C ARG A 92 -14.34 3.38 -13.43
N PRO A 93 -13.15 3.97 -13.63
CA PRO A 93 -12.13 4.03 -12.60
C PRO A 93 -12.64 4.82 -11.38
N SER A 94 -12.18 4.43 -10.20
CA SER A 94 -12.43 5.17 -8.96
C SER A 94 -11.58 6.43 -8.85
N LYS A 95 -11.97 7.42 -8.04
CA LYS A 95 -11.20 8.66 -7.84
C LYS A 95 -9.69 8.46 -7.62
N ILE A 96 -9.30 7.45 -6.83
CA ILE A 96 -7.88 7.15 -6.62
C ILE A 96 -7.25 6.47 -7.84
N GLN A 97 -8.00 5.61 -8.53
CA GLN A 97 -7.56 4.95 -9.76
C GLN A 97 -7.39 5.94 -10.91
N GLU A 98 -8.23 6.97 -11.04
CA GLU A 98 -8.12 7.99 -12.09
C GLU A 98 -6.74 8.65 -12.12
N ASN A 99 -6.10 8.81 -10.95
CA ASN A 99 -4.76 9.39 -10.81
C ASN A 99 -3.67 8.32 -10.68
N ALA A 100 -3.95 7.17 -10.04
CA ALA A 100 -2.97 6.11 -9.83
C ALA A 100 -2.68 5.31 -11.10
N LEU A 101 -3.72 4.91 -11.85
CA LEU A 101 -3.58 4.09 -13.04
C LEU A 101 -2.70 4.72 -14.12
N PRO A 102 -2.88 5.99 -14.51
CA PRO A 102 -1.99 6.60 -15.50
C PRO A 102 -0.54 6.69 -15.02
N LEU A 103 -0.28 6.85 -13.72
CA LEU A 103 1.10 6.87 -13.18
C LEU A 103 1.75 5.49 -13.19
N MET A 104 0.95 4.44 -12.95
CA MET A 104 1.42 3.05 -12.90
C MET A 104 1.55 2.41 -14.30
N LEU A 105 0.72 2.84 -15.25
CA LEU A 105 0.59 2.29 -16.60
C LEU A 105 1.16 3.22 -17.68
N ALA A 106 1.84 4.30 -17.29
CA ALA A 106 2.19 5.44 -18.13
C ALA A 106 2.93 5.06 -19.43
N GLU A 107 2.28 4.60 -20.50
CA GLU A 107 2.87 4.54 -21.84
C GLU A 107 2.60 5.86 -22.56
N PRO A 108 3.60 6.56 -23.15
CA PRO A 108 4.94 6.12 -23.56
C PRO A 108 6.08 6.33 -22.53
N TYR A 109 5.76 6.59 -21.27
CA TYR A 109 6.74 6.89 -20.23
C TYR A 109 7.13 5.62 -19.42
N VAL A 110 8.07 5.77 -18.50
CA VAL A 110 8.48 4.67 -17.61
C VAL A 110 7.44 4.56 -16.48
N PRO A 111 6.94 3.35 -16.13
CA PRO A 111 6.12 3.15 -14.94
C PRO A 111 6.76 3.81 -13.72
N GLN A 112 6.03 4.69 -13.05
CA GLN A 112 6.58 5.44 -11.92
C GLN A 112 6.26 4.73 -10.61
N ASN A 113 7.19 4.84 -9.66
CA ASN A 113 6.92 4.43 -8.29
C ASN A 113 5.83 5.33 -7.70
N LEU A 114 4.81 4.73 -7.09
CA LEU A 114 3.66 5.43 -6.54
C LEU A 114 3.46 5.03 -5.08
N ILE A 115 3.38 6.03 -4.20
CA ILE A 115 2.87 5.86 -2.85
C ILE A 115 1.45 6.42 -2.84
N ALA A 116 0.45 5.55 -2.69
CA ALA A 116 -0.96 5.94 -2.67
C ALA A 116 -1.57 5.66 -1.30
N GLN A 117 -1.98 6.71 -0.59
CA GLN A 117 -2.74 6.59 0.65
C GLN A 117 -4.22 6.82 0.38
N SER A 118 -5.07 5.87 0.76
CA SER A 118 -6.52 6.07 0.76
C SER A 118 -7.21 5.08 1.68
N GLN A 119 -8.45 5.35 2.08
CA GLN A 119 -9.25 4.46 2.93
C GLN A 119 -9.46 3.08 2.28
N SER A 120 -9.58 2.03 3.09
CA SER A 120 -9.97 0.71 2.59
C SER A 120 -11.30 0.81 1.81
N GLY A 121 -11.42 0.12 0.67
CA GLY A 121 -12.63 0.15 -0.18
C GLY A 121 -12.64 1.20 -1.29
N THR A 122 -11.57 1.96 -1.50
CA THR A 122 -11.45 2.95 -2.60
C THR A 122 -10.94 2.36 -3.94
N GLY A 123 -10.68 1.05 -4.01
CA GLY A 123 -10.22 0.39 -5.24
C GLY A 123 -8.71 0.28 -5.43
N LYS A 124 -7.88 0.55 -4.40
CA LYS A 124 -6.41 0.37 -4.46
C LYS A 124 -5.99 -1.02 -4.96
N THR A 125 -6.60 -2.08 -4.41
CA THR A 125 -6.24 -3.46 -4.78
C THR A 125 -6.49 -3.72 -6.26
N ALA A 126 -7.63 -3.27 -6.79
CA ALA A 126 -7.92 -3.38 -8.22
C ALA A 126 -6.92 -2.56 -9.07
N ALA A 127 -6.51 -1.38 -8.61
CA ALA A 127 -5.49 -0.57 -9.28
C ALA A 127 -4.14 -1.30 -9.40
N PHE A 128 -3.66 -1.87 -8.28
CA PHE A 128 -2.43 -2.66 -8.27
C PHE A 128 -2.55 -3.90 -9.13
N VAL A 129 -3.61 -4.69 -8.99
CA VAL A 129 -3.82 -5.90 -9.79
C VAL A 129 -3.82 -5.58 -11.29
N LEU A 130 -4.47 -4.48 -11.69
CA LEU A 130 -4.47 -4.04 -13.08
C LEU A 130 -3.07 -3.68 -13.58
N ALA A 131 -2.31 -2.92 -12.79
CA ALA A 131 -0.94 -2.58 -13.11
C ALA A 131 -0.03 -3.82 -13.23
N MET A 132 -0.17 -4.79 -12.32
CA MET A 132 0.57 -6.03 -12.36
C MET A 132 0.23 -6.83 -13.63
N LEU A 133 -1.06 -7.05 -13.90
CA LEU A 133 -1.51 -7.82 -15.07
C LEU A 133 -1.14 -7.15 -16.40
N SER A 134 -1.03 -5.82 -16.43
CA SER A 134 -0.56 -5.11 -17.62
C SER A 134 0.90 -5.44 -17.96
N GLN A 135 1.74 -5.63 -16.93
CA GLN A 135 3.17 -5.90 -17.09
C GLN A 135 3.49 -7.40 -17.28
N VAL A 136 2.62 -8.31 -16.83
CA VAL A 136 2.86 -9.75 -16.93
C VAL A 136 2.82 -10.23 -18.38
N GLU A 137 3.79 -11.07 -18.73
CA GLU A 137 3.84 -11.86 -19.95
C GLU A 137 3.59 -13.35 -19.64
N PRO A 138 2.44 -13.92 -19.99
CA PRO A 138 2.07 -15.30 -19.64
C PRO A 138 3.02 -16.38 -20.20
N ALA A 139 3.76 -16.09 -21.27
CA ALA A 139 4.73 -17.03 -21.85
C ALA A 139 5.89 -17.34 -20.87
N ASN A 140 6.21 -16.40 -19.98
CA ASN A 140 7.35 -16.47 -19.09
C ASN A 140 6.96 -17.11 -17.74
N ARG A 141 7.32 -18.38 -17.54
CA ARG A 141 6.99 -19.15 -16.32
C ARG A 141 7.96 -18.91 -15.15
N HIS A 142 8.15 -17.65 -14.78
CA HIS A 142 8.88 -17.24 -13.59
C HIS A 142 8.17 -16.04 -12.92
N PRO A 143 8.43 -15.73 -11.64
CA PRO A 143 7.85 -14.56 -10.99
C PRO A 143 8.30 -13.27 -11.67
N GLN A 144 7.37 -12.52 -12.26
CA GLN A 144 7.65 -11.30 -13.03
C GLN A 144 7.32 -10.02 -12.26
N VAL A 145 6.44 -10.09 -11.27
CA VAL A 145 5.91 -8.91 -10.58
C VAL A 145 6.16 -9.02 -9.08
N ARG A 146 6.52 -7.89 -8.48
CA ARG A 146 6.72 -7.75 -7.03
C ARG A 146 5.83 -6.63 -6.51
N ALA A 147 5.03 -6.94 -5.50
CA ALA A 147 4.36 -5.92 -4.69
C ALA A 147 5.33 -5.42 -3.61
N TRP A 148 5.43 -4.11 -3.43
CA TRP A 148 6.12 -3.45 -2.31
C TRP A 148 5.11 -2.72 -1.45
#